data_AF-A0A917U7R1-F1
#
_entry.id   AF-A0A917U7R1-F1
#
_cell.length_a   1.000
_cell.length_b   1.000
_cell.length_c   1.000
_cell.angle_alpha   90.00
_cell.angle_beta   90.00
_cell.angle_gamma   90.00
#
_symmetry.space_group_name_H-M   'P 1'
#
loop_
_entity.id
_entity.type
_entity.pdbx_description
1 polymer ?
#
loop_
_entity_poly.entity_id
_entity_poly.type
_entity_poly.pdbx_seq_one_letter_code
_entity_poly.pdbx_strand_id
1 'polypeptide(L)'
;MERAASNLGTRHRLRLTMAIGALLTLLGAYVVSTIDRADAAPGINVIRVAEFPADCAFSHRLPDDPIIFPGLPGASHMHSFFGSRATNAHTTLPDLVNSATTCNPRVDVSSYWVPTLYRNNVPVEPEIVTFYYLGEGVRDDVVARTQPLPLGLRIVAGNARATGPADSIARWSCLHAGHVPPSKNFVNCPAGTMLESYLDFPQCWNGRDLDSPDHQSHLAYPVNQVCPASHPVPVPKLRQVLRYPVNGDPAQFRLASGPGYTMHGDFFNAWPAAEMARRVNDCIRPVIKCGHDGRPL
;
A
#
# COMPACT_ATOMS: atom_id res chain seq x y z
N MET A 1 22.29 30.10 -81.80
CA MET A 1 23.01 31.32 -82.20
C MET A 1 22.91 32.27 -81.03
N GLU A 2 23.77 32.05 -80.02
CA GLU A 2 25.11 32.65 -79.87
C GLU A 2 25.01 33.95 -79.06
N ARG A 3 25.44 33.88 -77.79
CA ARG A 3 26.80 34.22 -77.31
C ARG A 3 27.05 35.73 -77.45
N ALA A 4 27.01 36.49 -76.36
CA ALA A 4 28.07 36.65 -75.35
C ALA A 4 28.91 37.92 -75.60
N ALA A 5 29.49 38.43 -74.50
CA ALA A 5 30.53 39.47 -74.40
C ALA A 5 30.06 40.92 -74.62
N SER A 6 30.54 41.95 -73.90
CA SER A 6 31.55 42.08 -72.83
C SER A 6 31.59 43.55 -72.36
N ASN A 7 32.10 43.81 -71.14
CA ASN A 7 33.03 44.88 -70.69
C ASN A 7 32.76 46.36 -71.11
N LEU A 8 33.06 47.42 -70.34
CA LEU A 8 33.98 47.70 -69.23
C LEU A 8 33.60 49.10 -68.68
N GLY A 9 33.95 49.44 -67.42
CA GLY A 9 34.29 50.84 -67.06
C GLY A 9 33.53 51.51 -65.89
N THR A 10 33.98 51.21 -64.66
CA THR A 10 34.20 52.08 -63.46
C THR A 10 34.19 53.62 -63.66
N ARG A 11 33.91 54.54 -62.72
CA ARG A 11 33.71 54.71 -61.24
C ARG A 11 33.09 56.13 -61.10
N HIS A 12 32.28 56.53 -60.11
CA HIS A 12 32.66 56.83 -58.72
C HIS A 12 31.45 57.31 -57.89
N ARG A 13 31.36 56.74 -56.68
CA ARG A 13 31.06 57.36 -55.36
C ARG A 13 29.72 58.05 -55.04
N LEU A 14 29.30 57.63 -53.84
CA LEU A 14 28.54 58.31 -52.77
C LEU A 14 27.01 58.22 -52.82
N ARG A 15 26.49 57.53 -51.79
CA ARG A 15 25.09 57.24 -51.56
C ARG A 15 24.36 58.46 -50.98
N LEU A 16 23.27 58.75 -51.68
CA LEU A 16 22.10 59.56 -51.38
C LEU A 16 21.58 59.41 -49.94
N THR A 17 21.17 60.51 -49.32
CA THR A 17 20.01 60.51 -48.42
C THR A 17 18.98 61.47 -49.00
N MET A 18 17.90 60.90 -49.52
CA MET A 18 16.72 61.59 -50.05
C MET A 18 15.63 61.53 -48.98
N ALA A 19 15.01 62.67 -48.72
CA ALA A 19 13.78 62.79 -47.95
C ALA A 19 12.58 62.19 -48.71
N ILE A 20 11.52 61.87 -47.97
CA ILE A 20 10.10 62.24 -48.18
C ILE A 20 9.21 61.20 -47.46
N GLY A 21 8.25 61.72 -46.70
CA GLY A 21 7.49 60.99 -45.69
C GLY A 21 6.27 60.20 -46.16
N ALA A 22 5.59 59.56 -45.20
CA ALA A 22 4.22 59.08 -45.29
C ALA A 22 3.59 58.97 -43.90
N LEU A 23 2.33 59.37 -43.82
CA LEU A 23 1.39 59.43 -42.70
C LEU A 23 0.73 58.06 -42.49
N LEU A 24 0.64 57.49 -41.27
CA LEU A 24 -0.38 56.47 -40.92
C LEU A 24 -0.47 56.17 -39.39
N THR A 25 -1.64 56.49 -38.83
CA THR A 25 -2.48 55.76 -37.82
C THR A 25 -1.86 55.09 -36.58
N LEU A 26 -2.42 55.38 -35.39
CA LEU A 26 -3.25 54.44 -34.58
C LEU A 26 -3.50 54.99 -33.15
N LEU A 27 -4.76 55.25 -32.82
CA LEU A 27 -5.26 55.35 -31.45
C LEU A 27 -5.14 53.96 -30.80
N GLY A 28 -4.16 53.77 -29.94
CA GLY A 28 -4.04 52.57 -29.11
C GLY A 28 -5.05 52.62 -27.97
N ALA A 29 -6.02 51.71 -27.98
CA ALA A 29 -6.87 51.44 -26.83
C ALA A 29 -6.02 50.91 -25.67
N TYR A 30 -6.04 51.60 -24.53
CA TYR A 30 -5.52 51.07 -23.28
C TYR A 30 -6.47 49.98 -22.77
N VAL A 31 -6.17 48.72 -23.09
CA VAL A 31 -6.74 47.58 -22.37
C VAL A 31 -5.96 47.46 -21.07
N VAL A 32 -6.54 47.91 -19.96
CA VAL A 32 -6.06 47.56 -18.63
C VAL A 32 -6.38 46.08 -18.43
N SER A 33 -5.42 45.20 -18.71
CA SER A 33 -5.51 43.81 -18.31
C SER A 33 -5.40 43.76 -16.79
N THR A 34 -6.54 43.65 -16.10
CA THR A 34 -6.56 43.13 -14.74
C THR A 34 -6.08 41.68 -14.82
N ILE A 35 -4.80 41.48 -14.57
CA ILE A 35 -4.29 40.16 -14.25
C ILE A 35 -4.91 39.85 -12.89
N ASP A 36 -6.04 39.14 -12.90
CA ASP A 36 -6.49 38.41 -11.73
C ASP A 36 -5.34 37.46 -11.38
N ARG A 37 -4.51 37.88 -10.41
CA ARG A 37 -3.78 36.91 -9.62
C ARG A 37 -4.85 36.13 -8.91
N ALA A 38 -5.23 34.98 -9.48
CA ALA A 38 -5.84 33.93 -8.71
C ALA A 38 -4.88 33.70 -7.54
N ASP A 39 -5.25 34.18 -6.36
CA ASP A 39 -4.62 33.77 -5.13
C ASP A 39 -4.76 32.25 -5.11
N ALA A 40 -3.65 31.57 -5.39
CA ALA A 40 -3.58 30.14 -5.19
C ALA A 40 -3.92 29.93 -3.73
N ALA A 41 -5.08 29.34 -3.46
CA ALA A 41 -5.42 28.85 -2.13
C ALA A 41 -4.18 28.12 -1.60
N PRO A 42 -3.77 28.36 -0.34
CA PRO A 42 -2.56 27.75 0.20
C PRO A 42 -2.63 26.25 -0.07
N GLY A 43 -1.76 25.78 -0.97
CA GLY A 43 -1.76 24.38 -1.37
C GLY A 43 -1.57 23.56 -0.11
N ILE A 44 -2.49 22.65 0.17
CA ILE A 44 -2.28 21.65 1.22
C ILE A 44 -0.96 20.96 0.84
N ASN A 45 0.06 21.08 1.71
CA ASN A 45 1.34 20.40 1.53
C ASN A 45 1.12 18.90 1.76
N VAL A 46 0.53 18.24 0.77
CA VAL A 46 0.18 16.82 0.84
C VAL A 46 1.44 15.96 0.79
N ILE A 47 1.55 15.00 1.70
CA ILE A 47 2.62 14.02 1.69
C ILE A 47 2.38 13.03 0.53
N ARG A 48 3.33 12.89 -0.40
CA ARG A 48 3.19 12.09 -1.63
C ARG A 48 3.57 10.63 -1.44
N VAL A 49 2.71 9.87 -0.77
CA VAL A 49 2.83 8.41 -0.59
C VAL A 49 1.44 7.81 -0.73
N ALA A 50 1.22 6.88 -1.65
CA ALA A 50 -0.07 6.19 -1.79
C ALA A 50 -0.32 5.28 -0.57
N GLU A 51 -0.92 5.79 0.49
CA GLU A 51 -1.04 5.09 1.78
C GLU A 51 -2.25 5.55 2.59
N PHE A 52 -2.91 4.60 3.27
CA PHE A 52 -3.68 4.88 4.48
C PHE A 52 -3.52 3.75 5.51
N PRO A 53 -3.47 4.06 6.82
CA PRO A 53 -3.33 3.04 7.86
C PRO A 53 -4.67 2.64 8.49
N ALA A 54 -4.69 1.44 9.06
CA ALA A 54 -5.60 1.00 10.10
C ALA A 54 -4.80 0.41 11.26
N ASP A 55 -4.87 1.03 12.44
CA ASP A 55 -4.24 0.51 13.65
C ASP A 55 -5.26 -0.33 14.40
N CYS A 56 -5.01 -1.63 14.55
CA CYS A 56 -5.97 -2.55 15.16
C CYS A 56 -5.33 -3.27 16.33
N ALA A 57 -5.69 -2.87 17.55
CA ALA A 57 -5.17 -3.50 18.75
C ALA A 57 -5.53 -5.00 18.80
N PHE A 58 -4.77 -5.76 19.59
CA PHE A 58 -5.08 -7.15 19.89
C PHE A 58 -6.53 -7.32 20.36
N SER A 59 -7.22 -8.32 19.80
CA SER A 59 -8.60 -8.67 20.14
C SER A 59 -8.61 -9.84 21.12
N HIS A 60 -8.22 -11.02 20.65
CA HIS A 60 -8.22 -12.27 21.42
C HIS A 60 -7.38 -13.34 20.71
N ARG A 61 -7.33 -14.56 21.29
CA ARG A 61 -6.67 -15.73 20.71
C ARG A 61 -7.60 -16.93 20.69
N LEU A 62 -7.60 -17.66 19.58
CA LEU A 62 -8.29 -18.94 19.43
C LEU A 62 -7.47 -19.87 18.51
N PRO A 63 -7.53 -21.20 18.72
CA PRO A 63 -7.00 -22.19 17.78
C PRO A 63 -7.93 -22.39 16.56
N ASP A 64 -8.44 -21.30 16.01
CA ASP A 64 -9.49 -21.28 14.99
C ASP A 64 -8.99 -20.62 13.71
N ASP A 65 -9.57 -21.02 12.57
CA ASP A 65 -9.35 -20.35 11.29
C ASP A 65 -10.61 -20.47 10.41
N PRO A 66 -11.44 -19.42 10.29
CA PRO A 66 -12.66 -19.49 9.49
C PRO A 66 -12.42 -19.49 7.97
N ILE A 67 -11.19 -19.26 7.49
CA ILE A 67 -10.83 -19.38 6.07
C ILE A 67 -10.41 -20.81 5.78
N ILE A 68 -9.42 -21.33 6.52
CA ILE A 68 -8.82 -22.65 6.27
C ILE A 68 -9.69 -23.81 6.81
N PHE A 69 -10.31 -23.63 7.98
CA PHE A 69 -11.08 -24.65 8.69
C PHE A 69 -12.48 -24.15 9.09
N PRO A 70 -13.31 -23.71 8.11
CA PRO A 70 -14.62 -23.13 8.40
C PRO A 70 -15.52 -24.12 9.16
N GLY A 71 -16.07 -23.65 10.29
CA GLY A 71 -16.97 -24.40 11.15
C GLY A 71 -16.30 -25.47 12.02
N LEU A 72 -14.97 -25.50 12.10
CA LEU A 72 -14.21 -26.47 12.89
C LEU A 72 -13.40 -25.80 14.01
N PRO A 73 -14.02 -25.51 15.18
CA PRO A 73 -13.31 -24.96 16.33
C PRO A 73 -12.12 -25.83 16.76
N GLY A 74 -10.98 -25.20 17.03
CA GLY A 74 -9.77 -25.89 17.47
C GLY A 74 -9.01 -26.68 16.41
N ALA A 75 -9.43 -26.62 15.14
CA ALA A 75 -8.76 -27.33 14.06
C ALA A 75 -7.45 -26.66 13.59
N SER A 76 -7.19 -25.42 13.99
CA SER A 76 -5.97 -24.68 13.62
C SER A 76 -4.96 -24.60 14.76
N HIS A 77 -3.76 -24.12 14.47
CA HIS A 77 -2.85 -23.65 15.52
C HIS A 77 -3.39 -22.37 16.16
N MET A 78 -2.81 -21.96 17.29
CA MET A 78 -3.24 -20.75 18.00
C MET A 78 -3.01 -19.48 17.17
N HIS A 79 -4.09 -18.78 16.82
CA HIS A 79 -4.05 -17.48 16.17
C HIS A 79 -4.25 -16.34 17.16
N SER A 80 -3.59 -15.22 16.91
CA SER A 80 -3.88 -13.92 17.53
C SER A 80 -4.69 -13.09 16.54
N PHE A 81 -5.87 -12.63 16.96
CA PHE A 81 -6.84 -11.91 16.13
C PHE A 81 -6.80 -10.41 16.40
N PHE A 82 -7.05 -9.61 15.34
CA PHE A 82 -7.09 -8.15 15.34
C PHE A 82 -8.29 -7.65 14.52
N GLY A 83 -8.74 -6.42 14.83
CA GLY A 83 -9.91 -5.82 14.20
C GLY A 83 -11.19 -6.34 14.82
N SER A 84 -11.98 -7.09 14.05
CA SER A 84 -13.23 -7.69 14.53
C SER A 84 -13.05 -8.45 15.85
N ARG A 85 -13.99 -8.23 16.78
CA ARG A 85 -14.09 -8.97 18.04
C ARG A 85 -14.91 -10.25 17.96
N ALA A 86 -15.55 -10.49 16.81
CA ALA A 86 -16.46 -11.62 16.61
C ALA A 86 -15.77 -12.85 15.99
N THR A 87 -14.50 -12.73 15.57
CA THR A 87 -13.83 -13.78 14.80
C THR A 87 -13.65 -15.08 15.59
N ASN A 88 -14.05 -16.20 15.00
CA ASN A 88 -13.88 -17.58 15.47
C ASN A 88 -14.10 -18.53 14.28
N ALA A 89 -14.05 -19.85 14.49
CA ALA A 89 -14.18 -20.83 13.42
C ALA A 89 -15.50 -20.75 12.61
N HIS A 90 -16.58 -20.19 13.16
CA HIS A 90 -17.88 -20.07 12.49
C HIS A 90 -18.10 -18.73 11.80
N THR A 91 -17.13 -17.81 11.86
CA THR A 91 -17.32 -16.43 11.39
C THR A 91 -17.63 -16.34 9.90
N THR A 92 -18.70 -15.62 9.59
CA THR A 92 -19.12 -15.26 8.24
C THR A 92 -19.01 -13.75 8.01
N LEU A 93 -19.18 -13.30 6.77
CA LEU A 93 -19.14 -11.87 6.44
C LEU A 93 -20.22 -11.07 7.23
N PRO A 94 -21.49 -11.53 7.34
CA PRO A 94 -22.47 -10.86 8.20
C PRO A 94 -22.02 -10.69 9.66
N ASP A 95 -21.31 -11.65 10.23
CA ASP A 95 -20.80 -11.53 11.61
C ASP A 95 -19.78 -10.40 11.71
N LEU A 96 -18.87 -10.28 10.74
CA LEU A 96 -17.88 -9.20 10.68
C LEU A 96 -18.54 -7.82 10.48
N VAL A 97 -19.48 -7.70 9.54
CA VAL A 97 -20.17 -6.43 9.25
C VAL A 97 -20.93 -5.89 10.46
N ASN A 98 -21.40 -6.77 11.35
CA ASN A 98 -22.11 -6.41 12.58
C ASN A 98 -21.21 -6.41 13.84
N SER A 99 -19.90 -6.60 13.68
CA SER A 99 -18.95 -6.75 14.79
C SER A 99 -18.50 -5.42 15.35
N ALA A 100 -18.19 -5.41 16.65
CA ALA A 100 -17.34 -4.37 17.21
C ALA A 100 -15.88 -4.59 16.79
N THR A 101 -15.13 -3.52 16.59
CA THR A 101 -13.72 -3.59 16.15
C THR A 101 -12.75 -2.99 17.18
N THR A 102 -11.52 -3.49 17.18
CA THR A 102 -10.37 -2.86 17.84
C THR A 102 -9.64 -1.85 16.95
N CYS A 103 -10.05 -1.71 15.68
CA CYS A 103 -9.41 -0.82 14.73
C CYS A 103 -9.70 0.68 14.97
N ASN A 104 -8.68 1.48 14.68
CA ASN A 104 -8.77 2.87 14.28
C ASN A 104 -8.38 2.93 12.79
N PRO A 105 -9.29 3.33 11.87
CA PRO A 105 -10.62 3.85 12.14
C PRO A 105 -11.63 2.76 12.54
N ARG A 106 -12.61 3.13 13.37
CA ARG A 106 -13.67 2.21 13.86
C ARG A 106 -14.60 1.67 12.77
N VAL A 107 -14.55 2.27 11.59
CA VAL A 107 -15.32 1.83 10.41
C VAL A 107 -14.75 0.54 9.81
N ASP A 108 -13.48 0.21 10.09
CA ASP A 108 -12.90 -1.07 9.70
C ASP A 108 -13.33 -2.18 10.66
N VAL A 109 -14.28 -2.99 10.21
CA VAL A 109 -14.76 -4.18 10.93
C VAL A 109 -14.22 -5.48 10.35
N SER A 110 -13.17 -5.40 9.52
CA SER A 110 -12.46 -6.57 8.99
C SER A 110 -11.79 -7.38 10.10
N SER A 111 -11.46 -8.61 9.79
CA SER A 111 -10.67 -9.47 10.67
C SER A 111 -9.30 -9.73 10.07
N TYR A 112 -8.28 -9.65 10.91
CA TYR A 112 -6.90 -9.97 10.59
C TYR A 112 -6.38 -10.95 11.64
N TRP A 113 -5.63 -11.97 11.26
CA TRP A 113 -5.00 -12.86 12.24
C TRP A 113 -3.66 -13.41 11.76
N VAL A 114 -2.85 -13.81 12.73
CA VAL A 114 -1.49 -14.33 12.55
C VAL A 114 -1.24 -15.47 13.54
N PRO A 115 -0.31 -16.40 13.27
CA PRO A 115 0.07 -17.39 14.26
C PRO A 115 0.65 -16.70 15.50
N THR A 116 0.16 -17.08 16.67
CA THR A 116 0.53 -16.44 17.93
C THR A 116 2.03 -16.55 18.17
N LEU A 117 2.68 -15.42 18.46
CA LEU A 117 4.07 -15.39 18.91
C LEU A 117 4.14 -15.86 20.37
N TYR A 118 5.15 -16.67 20.68
CA TYR A 118 5.50 -17.10 22.02
C TYR A 118 6.94 -16.73 22.34
N ARG A 119 7.19 -16.35 23.58
CA ARG A 119 8.52 -16.28 24.19
C ARG A 119 8.57 -17.28 25.34
N ASN A 120 9.48 -18.25 25.28
CA ASN A 120 9.59 -19.33 26.30
C ASN A 120 8.22 -19.99 26.58
N ASN A 121 7.45 -20.28 25.53
CA ASN A 121 6.10 -20.84 25.58
C ASN A 121 5.01 -19.96 26.22
N VAL A 122 5.30 -18.70 26.54
CA VAL A 122 4.29 -17.72 26.96
C VAL A 122 3.85 -16.89 25.76
N PRO A 123 2.53 -16.78 25.45
CA PRO A 123 2.05 -15.93 24.37
C PRO A 123 2.50 -14.48 24.55
N VAL A 124 2.88 -13.83 23.44
CA VAL A 124 3.29 -12.43 23.41
C VAL A 124 2.24 -11.65 22.63
N GLU A 125 1.67 -10.62 23.25
CA GLU A 125 0.78 -9.68 22.59
C GLU A 125 1.63 -8.62 21.89
N PRO A 126 1.37 -8.31 20.60
CA PRO A 126 2.00 -7.16 19.98
C PRO A 126 1.47 -5.87 20.62
N GLU A 127 2.36 -4.92 20.86
CA GLU A 127 2.02 -3.62 21.45
C GLU A 127 1.54 -2.64 20.37
N ILE A 128 2.11 -2.74 19.17
CA ILE A 128 1.76 -1.89 18.03
C ILE A 128 1.42 -2.78 16.85
N VAL A 129 0.24 -2.58 16.27
CA VAL A 129 -0.28 -3.35 15.15
C VAL A 129 -0.87 -2.38 14.14
N THR A 130 -0.26 -2.30 12.97
CA THR A 130 -0.71 -1.45 11.88
C THR A 130 -0.87 -2.27 10.61
N PHE A 131 -2.03 -2.11 9.99
CA PHE A 131 -2.34 -2.59 8.65
C PHE A 131 -2.27 -1.40 7.70
N TYR A 132 -1.23 -1.36 6.87
CA TYR A 132 -1.08 -0.32 5.87
C TYR A 132 -1.71 -0.78 4.56
N TYR A 133 -2.54 0.08 3.96
CA TYR A 133 -3.03 -0.08 2.61
C TYR A 133 -2.21 0.82 1.70
N LEU A 134 -1.46 0.20 0.78
CA LEU A 134 -0.40 0.87 0.04
C LEU A 134 -0.62 0.78 -1.48
N GLY A 135 -0.23 1.81 -2.21
CA GLY A 135 -0.10 1.80 -3.66
C GLY A 135 1.30 1.40 -4.16
N GLU A 136 2.27 1.16 -3.27
CA GLU A 136 3.65 0.86 -3.67
C GLU A 136 3.83 -0.55 -4.30
N GLY A 137 4.97 -0.76 -4.96
CA GLY A 137 5.35 -2.06 -5.54
C GLY A 137 4.84 -2.28 -6.96
N VAL A 138 4.13 -1.30 -7.51
CA VAL A 138 3.70 -1.23 -8.91
C VAL A 138 4.02 0.15 -9.49
N ARG A 139 4.02 0.28 -10.82
CA ARG A 139 4.25 1.57 -11.49
C ARG A 139 3.08 2.54 -11.27
N ASP A 140 3.33 3.83 -11.42
CA ASP A 140 2.34 4.90 -11.23
C ASP A 140 1.05 4.70 -12.07
N ASP A 141 1.15 4.20 -13.30
CA ASP A 141 -0.01 3.92 -14.16
C ASP A 141 -0.89 2.77 -13.65
N VAL A 142 -0.31 1.87 -12.85
CA VAL A 142 -1.02 0.78 -12.18
C VAL A 142 -1.67 1.31 -10.91
N VAL A 143 -0.96 2.14 -10.13
CA VAL A 143 -1.52 2.83 -8.94
C VAL A 143 -2.75 3.65 -9.29
N ALA A 144 -2.71 4.41 -10.38
CA ALA A 144 -3.82 5.23 -10.85
C ALA A 144 -5.09 4.41 -11.18
N ARG A 145 -4.94 3.11 -11.45
CA ARG A 145 -6.03 2.19 -11.80
C ARG A 145 -6.41 1.23 -10.66
N THR A 146 -5.78 1.34 -9.49
CA THR A 146 -6.09 0.52 -8.31
C THR A 146 -7.58 0.53 -7.99
N GLN A 147 -8.18 -0.65 -7.82
CA GLN A 147 -9.57 -0.83 -7.45
C GLN A 147 -9.72 -1.06 -5.94
N PRO A 148 -10.88 -0.73 -5.35
CA PRO A 148 -11.18 -1.03 -3.95
C PRO A 148 -11.09 -2.52 -3.67
N LEU A 149 -10.59 -2.92 -2.49
CA LEU A 149 -10.67 -4.32 -2.06
C LEU A 149 -12.15 -4.73 -1.96
N PRO A 150 -12.58 -5.81 -2.65
CA PRO A 150 -13.97 -6.26 -2.61
C PRO A 150 -14.39 -6.69 -1.20
N LEU A 151 -15.60 -6.30 -0.78
CA LEU A 151 -16.19 -6.78 0.46
C LEU A 151 -16.28 -8.31 0.46
N GLY A 152 -15.83 -8.95 1.55
CA GLY A 152 -15.84 -10.41 1.68
C GLY A 152 -14.63 -11.12 1.05
N LEU A 153 -13.66 -10.40 0.51
CA LEU A 153 -12.38 -10.97 0.07
C LEU A 153 -11.67 -11.65 1.25
N ARG A 154 -11.21 -12.89 1.04
CA ARG A 154 -10.45 -13.70 2.00
C ARG A 154 -9.08 -13.97 1.44
N ILE A 155 -8.02 -13.66 2.18
CA ILE A 155 -6.64 -13.84 1.69
C ILE A 155 -5.81 -14.49 2.78
N VAL A 156 -5.01 -15.48 2.41
CA VAL A 156 -3.88 -15.95 3.19
C VAL A 156 -2.59 -15.51 2.51
N ALA A 157 -1.67 -14.90 3.25
CA ALA A 157 -0.34 -14.54 2.76
C ALA A 157 0.73 -15.18 3.64
N GLY A 158 1.87 -15.53 3.08
CA GLY A 158 2.92 -16.25 3.80
C GLY A 158 2.78 -17.77 3.64
N ASN A 159 3.45 -18.52 4.51
CA ASN A 159 3.50 -19.96 4.37
C ASN A 159 3.61 -20.66 5.74
N ALA A 160 2.47 -21.10 6.27
CA ALA A 160 2.40 -21.85 7.52
C ALA A 160 3.17 -23.19 7.49
N ARG A 161 3.45 -23.72 6.29
CA ARG A 161 4.15 -24.99 6.07
C ARG A 161 5.59 -24.81 5.58
N ALA A 162 6.13 -23.59 5.64
CA ALA A 162 7.50 -23.32 5.23
C ALA A 162 8.47 -24.24 5.98
N THR A 163 9.40 -24.86 5.25
CA THR A 163 10.42 -25.75 5.84
C THR A 163 11.75 -25.02 6.09
N GLY A 164 11.88 -23.82 5.54
CA GLY A 164 12.98 -22.92 5.82
C GLY A 164 12.74 -21.50 5.29
N PRO A 165 13.71 -20.60 5.49
CA PRO A 165 13.62 -19.20 5.05
C PRO A 165 13.37 -19.03 3.55
N ALA A 166 13.83 -19.96 2.70
CA ALA A 166 13.64 -19.86 1.25
C ALA A 166 12.14 -19.86 0.85
N ASP A 167 11.31 -20.60 1.59
CA ASP A 167 9.87 -20.81 1.31
C ASP A 167 8.97 -19.70 1.88
N SER A 168 9.57 -18.67 2.48
CA SER A 168 8.87 -17.64 3.24
C SER A 168 9.02 -16.27 2.61
N ILE A 169 8.00 -15.44 2.81
CA ILE A 169 8.00 -14.00 2.52
C ILE A 169 8.00 -13.16 3.81
N ALA A 170 8.04 -13.81 4.97
CA ALA A 170 8.10 -13.13 6.25
C ALA A 170 9.33 -12.24 6.31
N ARG A 171 9.20 -11.11 6.99
CA ARG A 171 10.34 -10.26 7.31
C ARG A 171 10.31 -9.92 8.80
N TRP A 172 11.41 -10.20 9.47
CA TRP A 172 11.65 -9.90 10.86
C TRP A 172 12.78 -8.87 10.96
N SER A 173 12.61 -7.86 11.80
CA SER A 173 13.61 -6.85 12.10
C SER A 173 13.47 -6.36 13.55
N CYS A 174 14.29 -5.38 13.93
CA CYS A 174 14.25 -4.77 15.26
C CYS A 174 13.91 -3.29 15.14
N LEU A 175 12.84 -2.87 15.81
CA LEU A 175 12.42 -1.47 15.86
C LEU A 175 13.54 -0.61 16.44
N HIS A 176 13.82 0.54 15.82
CA HIS A 176 14.90 1.47 16.20
C HIS A 176 16.32 0.86 16.19
N ALA A 177 16.53 -0.29 15.56
CA ALA A 177 17.83 -0.94 15.44
C ALA A 177 18.13 -1.34 13.98
N GLY A 178 18.17 -0.34 13.09
CA GLY A 178 18.42 -0.53 11.66
C GLY A 178 19.80 -1.10 11.29
N HIS A 179 20.72 -1.20 12.25
CA HIS A 179 22.00 -1.90 12.08
C HIS A 179 21.85 -3.43 12.12
N VAL A 180 20.74 -3.96 12.66
CA VAL A 180 20.43 -5.39 12.64
C VAL A 180 19.85 -5.75 11.27
N PRO A 181 20.51 -6.62 10.48
CA PRO A 181 19.98 -7.02 9.19
C PRO A 181 18.63 -7.73 9.34
N PRO A 182 17.63 -7.38 8.51
CA PRO A 182 16.36 -8.09 8.51
C PRO A 182 16.54 -9.53 8.02
N SER A 183 15.67 -10.43 8.47
CA SER A 183 15.71 -11.85 8.11
C SER A 183 14.30 -12.39 7.84
N LYS A 184 14.21 -13.54 7.17
CA LYS A 184 12.95 -14.28 7.03
C LYS A 184 12.65 -15.17 8.23
N ASN A 185 13.57 -15.28 9.18
CA ASN A 185 13.36 -15.89 10.48
C ASN A 185 13.61 -14.85 11.58
N PHE A 186 13.31 -15.17 12.84
CA PHE A 186 13.56 -14.29 13.98
C PHE A 186 14.99 -13.75 14.01
N VAL A 187 15.14 -12.51 14.47
CA VAL A 187 16.41 -11.79 14.58
C VAL A 187 16.73 -11.49 16.04
N ASN A 188 18.02 -11.45 16.37
CA ASN A 188 18.47 -11.11 17.72
C ASN A 188 18.39 -9.60 17.91
N CYS A 189 17.39 -9.14 18.66
CA CYS A 189 17.16 -7.71 18.86
C CYS A 189 17.89 -7.18 20.10
N PRO A 190 18.56 -6.01 20.03
CA PRO A 190 19.20 -5.39 21.18
C PRO A 190 18.21 -5.06 22.30
N ALA A 191 18.71 -4.99 23.54
CA ALA A 191 17.90 -4.53 24.67
C ALA A 191 17.34 -3.12 24.42
N GLY A 192 16.10 -2.88 24.88
CA GLY A 192 15.39 -1.61 24.67
C GLY A 192 14.75 -1.44 23.29
N THR A 193 14.87 -2.46 22.42
CA THR A 193 14.19 -2.50 21.12
C THR A 193 13.03 -3.49 21.13
N MET A 194 12.26 -3.52 20.03
CA MET A 194 11.14 -4.45 19.83
C MET A 194 11.40 -5.33 18.61
N LEU A 195 11.03 -6.60 18.69
CA LEU A 195 10.94 -7.47 17.52
C LEU A 195 9.78 -6.99 16.64
N GLU A 196 10.04 -6.78 15.35
CA GLU A 196 9.05 -6.37 14.36
C GLU A 196 8.86 -7.45 13.30
N SER A 197 7.61 -7.65 12.89
CA SER A 197 7.23 -8.49 11.76
C SER A 197 6.58 -7.64 10.68
N TYR A 198 6.96 -7.89 9.43
CA TYR A 198 6.34 -7.33 8.22
C TYR A 198 5.89 -8.47 7.33
N LEU A 199 4.66 -8.37 6.83
CA LEU A 199 4.12 -9.30 5.86
C LEU A 199 3.34 -8.52 4.79
N ASP A 200 3.79 -8.64 3.54
CA ASP A 200 3.12 -8.04 2.38
C ASP A 200 2.16 -9.08 1.79
N PHE A 201 0.90 -8.70 1.65
CA PHE A 201 -0.09 -9.47 0.92
C PHE A 201 0.04 -9.20 -0.58
N PRO A 202 -0.41 -10.14 -1.44
CA PRO A 202 -0.46 -9.90 -2.88
C PRO A 202 -1.46 -8.78 -3.21
N GLN A 203 -1.19 -8.03 -4.28
CA GLN A 203 -1.97 -6.83 -4.65
C GLN A 203 -2.48 -6.82 -6.09
N CYS A 204 -2.44 -7.96 -6.77
CA CYS A 204 -3.04 -8.15 -8.09
C CYS A 204 -4.14 -9.21 -7.98
N TRP A 205 -5.39 -8.80 -8.13
CA TRP A 205 -6.57 -9.66 -8.03
C TRP A 205 -7.00 -10.17 -9.42
N ASN A 206 -7.54 -11.39 -9.48
CA ASN A 206 -8.05 -11.98 -10.72
C ASN A 206 -9.33 -11.32 -11.25
N GLY A 207 -9.92 -10.40 -10.48
CA GLY A 207 -11.10 -9.63 -10.88
C GLY A 207 -12.44 -10.35 -10.69
N ARG A 208 -12.43 -11.57 -10.14
CA ARG A 208 -13.62 -12.42 -10.04
C ARG A 208 -13.82 -13.03 -8.67
N ASP A 209 -12.81 -13.72 -8.14
CA ASP A 209 -13.00 -14.62 -7.01
C ASP A 209 -12.71 -13.92 -5.68
N LEU A 210 -13.64 -13.95 -4.73
CA LEU A 210 -13.41 -13.43 -3.36
C LEU A 210 -12.59 -14.37 -2.49
N ASP A 211 -12.40 -15.61 -2.93
CA ASP A 211 -11.61 -16.63 -2.29
C ASP A 211 -11.31 -17.73 -3.33
N SER A 212 -10.20 -18.45 -3.17
CA SER A 212 -9.83 -19.60 -3.99
C SER A 212 -9.75 -20.86 -3.13
N PRO A 213 -9.78 -22.08 -3.69
CA PRO A 213 -9.70 -23.31 -2.88
C PRO A 213 -8.45 -23.42 -2.01
N ASP A 214 -7.37 -22.73 -2.38
CA ASP A 214 -6.12 -22.64 -1.62
C ASP A 214 -5.99 -21.33 -0.83
N HIS A 215 -7.01 -20.46 -0.90
CA HIS A 215 -7.10 -19.14 -0.27
C HIS A 215 -6.00 -18.14 -0.65
N GLN A 216 -5.27 -18.43 -1.74
CA GLN A 216 -4.11 -17.66 -2.18
C GLN A 216 -4.16 -17.32 -3.67
N SER A 217 -4.43 -18.31 -4.53
CA SER A 217 -4.27 -18.21 -5.99
C SER A 217 -5.21 -17.26 -6.73
N HIS A 218 -6.21 -16.70 -6.06
CA HIS A 218 -7.04 -15.62 -6.63
C HIS A 218 -6.35 -14.24 -6.58
N LEU A 219 -5.21 -14.12 -5.89
CA LEU A 219 -4.30 -12.99 -5.98
C LEU A 219 -2.89 -13.42 -6.40
N ALA A 220 -2.13 -12.46 -6.93
CA ALA A 220 -0.73 -12.60 -7.25
C ALA A 220 0.09 -11.38 -6.81
N TYR A 221 1.38 -11.59 -6.61
CA TYR A 221 2.33 -10.50 -6.49
C TYR A 221 2.65 -9.93 -7.89
N PRO A 222 2.89 -8.62 -8.01
CA PRO A 222 3.30 -8.01 -9.26
C PRO A 222 4.67 -8.53 -9.68
N VAL A 223 4.86 -8.64 -11.00
CA VAL A 223 6.15 -8.99 -11.61
C VAL A 223 6.59 -7.78 -12.43
N ASN A 224 7.82 -7.32 -12.25
CA ASN A 224 8.32 -6.11 -12.91
C ASN A 224 7.40 -4.90 -12.72
N GLN A 225 6.87 -4.73 -11.50
CA GLN A 225 5.98 -3.63 -11.09
C GLN A 225 4.65 -3.56 -11.87
N VAL A 226 4.25 -4.66 -12.52
CA VAL A 226 2.95 -4.78 -13.19
C VAL A 226 2.20 -5.99 -12.69
N CYS A 227 0.86 -5.90 -12.70
CA CYS A 227 0.03 -7.04 -12.43
C CYS A 227 0.06 -8.05 -13.59
N PRO A 228 0.21 -9.36 -13.33
CA PRO A 228 0.15 -10.38 -14.36
C PRO A 228 -1.18 -10.36 -15.11
N ALA A 229 -1.20 -10.81 -16.36
CA ALA A 229 -2.43 -10.87 -17.16
C ALA A 229 -3.52 -11.78 -16.55
N SER A 230 -3.12 -12.80 -15.76
CA SER A 230 -4.03 -13.66 -15.00
C SER A 230 -4.68 -12.94 -13.80
N HIS A 231 -4.09 -11.83 -13.36
CA HIS A 231 -4.50 -11.06 -12.19
C HIS A 231 -4.57 -9.56 -12.51
N PRO A 232 -5.41 -9.14 -13.48
CA PRO A 232 -5.29 -7.84 -14.10
C PRO A 232 -5.78 -6.66 -13.25
N VAL A 233 -6.42 -6.94 -12.10
CA VAL A 233 -7.05 -5.90 -11.27
C VAL A 233 -6.12 -5.53 -10.12
N PRO A 234 -5.39 -4.40 -10.18
CA PRO A 234 -4.62 -3.93 -9.02
C PRO A 234 -5.56 -3.55 -7.87
N VAL A 235 -5.22 -3.97 -6.65
CA VAL A 235 -5.89 -3.58 -5.40
C VAL A 235 -4.84 -2.96 -4.46
N PRO A 236 -5.21 -2.22 -3.40
CA PRO A 236 -4.24 -1.79 -2.41
C PRO A 236 -3.46 -2.97 -1.84
N LYS A 237 -2.13 -2.85 -1.76
CA LYS A 237 -1.30 -3.81 -1.05
C LYS A 237 -1.54 -3.66 0.44
N LEU A 238 -2.06 -4.71 1.07
CA LEU A 238 -2.10 -4.81 2.52
C LEU A 238 -0.71 -5.19 3.03
N ARG A 239 -0.09 -4.33 3.83
CA ARG A 239 1.11 -4.63 4.60
C ARG A 239 0.75 -4.70 6.07
N GLN A 240 0.93 -5.87 6.64
CA GLN A 240 0.79 -6.12 8.06
C GLN A 240 2.11 -5.82 8.77
N VAL A 241 2.08 -4.96 9.80
CA VAL A 241 3.23 -4.64 10.64
C VAL A 241 2.88 -4.86 12.11
N LEU A 242 3.51 -5.84 12.75
CA LEU A 242 3.32 -6.16 14.17
C LEU A 242 4.63 -5.90 14.92
N ARG A 243 4.55 -5.19 16.04
CA ARG A 243 5.69 -4.91 16.91
C ARG A 243 5.44 -5.52 18.28
N TYR A 244 6.33 -6.41 18.67
CA TYR A 244 6.23 -7.16 19.90
C TYR A 244 7.21 -6.59 20.94
N PRO A 245 6.80 -6.42 22.20
CA PRO A 245 7.65 -5.87 23.27
C PRO A 245 8.65 -6.91 23.79
N VAL A 246 9.35 -7.59 22.87
CA VAL A 246 10.38 -8.60 23.15
C VAL A 246 11.63 -8.30 22.34
N ASN A 247 12.77 -8.69 22.89
CA ASN A 247 14.09 -8.59 22.28
C ASN A 247 14.99 -9.71 22.84
N GLY A 248 16.24 -9.77 22.36
CA GLY A 248 17.21 -10.77 22.74
C GLY A 248 17.18 -12.02 21.86
N ASP A 249 17.59 -13.14 22.46
CA ASP A 249 17.90 -14.39 21.78
C ASP A 249 16.70 -14.99 21.02
N PRO A 250 16.80 -15.15 19.68
CA PRO A 250 15.79 -15.79 18.85
C PRO A 250 15.41 -17.21 19.26
N ALA A 251 16.28 -17.94 19.95
CA ALA A 251 15.99 -19.30 20.42
C ALA A 251 14.82 -19.35 21.43
N GLN A 252 14.49 -18.21 22.03
CA GLN A 252 13.35 -18.07 22.94
C GLN A 252 12.02 -17.90 22.21
N PHE A 253 12.04 -17.62 20.90
CA PHE A 253 10.85 -17.27 20.13
C PHE A 253 10.36 -18.43 19.27
N ARG A 254 9.03 -18.58 19.21
CA ARG A 254 8.35 -19.43 18.23
C ARG A 254 6.99 -18.84 17.88
N LEU A 255 6.52 -19.10 16.68
CA LEU A 255 5.12 -18.95 16.32
C LEU A 255 4.35 -20.21 16.73
N ALA A 256 3.02 -20.10 16.81
CA ALA A 256 2.13 -21.26 16.94
C ALA A 256 2.33 -22.27 15.79
N SER A 257 2.68 -21.76 14.60
CA SER A 257 3.00 -22.53 13.39
C SER A 257 4.44 -23.04 13.31
N GLY A 258 5.31 -22.70 14.27
CA GLY A 258 6.72 -23.12 14.29
C GLY A 258 7.72 -21.96 14.23
N PRO A 259 8.86 -22.09 13.54
CA PRO A 259 9.87 -21.02 13.44
C PRO A 259 9.33 -19.76 12.76
N GLY A 260 10.05 -18.63 12.86
CA GLY A 260 9.62 -17.33 12.34
C GLY A 260 9.37 -17.29 10.83
N TYR A 261 9.98 -18.18 10.05
CA TYR A 261 9.71 -18.30 8.62
C TYR A 261 8.33 -18.91 8.29
N THR A 262 7.64 -19.49 9.27
CA THR A 262 6.26 -19.99 9.13
C THR A 262 5.20 -18.89 9.28
N MET A 263 5.62 -17.64 9.46
CA MET A 263 4.72 -16.49 9.54
C MET A 263 3.82 -16.45 8.31
N HIS A 264 2.54 -16.30 8.59
CA HIS A 264 1.48 -16.05 7.65
C HIS A 264 0.49 -15.07 8.28
N GLY A 265 -0.32 -14.47 7.44
CA GLY A 265 -1.34 -13.55 7.85
C GLY A 265 -2.58 -13.81 7.03
N ASP A 266 -3.70 -13.71 7.70
CA ASP A 266 -5.01 -14.00 7.16
C ASP A 266 -5.85 -12.75 7.27
N PHE A 267 -6.58 -12.46 6.20
CA PHE A 267 -7.39 -11.26 6.09
C PHE A 267 -8.77 -11.63 5.56
N PHE A 268 -9.80 -11.25 6.30
CA PHE A 268 -11.19 -11.34 5.86
C PHE A 268 -11.79 -9.93 5.81
N ASN A 269 -11.89 -9.39 4.60
CA ASN A 269 -12.26 -8.00 4.36
C ASN A 269 -13.74 -7.75 4.70
N ALA A 270 -13.97 -6.84 5.64
CA ALA A 270 -15.29 -6.32 5.96
C ALA A 270 -15.34 -4.78 6.02
N TRP A 271 -14.36 -4.09 5.42
CA TRP A 271 -14.46 -2.65 5.21
C TRP A 271 -15.76 -2.30 4.47
N PRO A 272 -16.53 -1.30 4.92
CA PRO A 272 -17.65 -0.79 4.16
C PRO A 272 -17.21 -0.39 2.75
N ALA A 273 -17.87 -0.94 1.72
CA ALA A 273 -17.43 -0.82 0.34
C ALA A 273 -17.26 0.65 -0.11
N ALA A 274 -18.17 1.53 0.33
CA ALA A 274 -18.10 2.96 0.04
C ALA A 274 -16.87 3.63 0.68
N GLU A 275 -16.49 3.23 1.89
CA GLU A 275 -15.34 3.81 2.59
C GLU A 275 -14.02 3.31 2.00
N MET A 276 -13.91 2.01 1.67
CA MET A 276 -12.75 1.48 0.95
C MET A 276 -12.59 2.17 -0.42
N ALA A 277 -13.70 2.35 -1.16
CA ALA A 277 -13.68 3.06 -2.43
C ALA A 277 -13.23 4.52 -2.29
N ARG A 278 -13.74 5.23 -1.27
CA ARG A 278 -13.34 6.60 -0.97
C ARG A 278 -11.84 6.68 -0.69
N ARG A 279 -11.29 5.83 0.19
CA ARG A 279 -9.85 5.84 0.51
C ARG A 279 -8.97 5.50 -0.68
N VAL A 280 -9.39 4.59 -1.55
CA VAL A 280 -8.67 4.32 -2.80
C VAL A 280 -8.65 5.54 -3.71
N ASN A 281 -9.77 6.26 -3.83
CA ASN A 281 -9.88 7.47 -4.67
C ASN A 281 -9.13 8.67 -4.09
N ASP A 282 -9.13 8.83 -2.76
CA ASP A 282 -8.61 10.02 -2.10
C ASP A 282 -7.12 9.89 -1.71
N CYS A 283 -6.64 8.65 -1.50
CA CYS A 283 -5.31 8.37 -0.94
C CYS A 283 -4.44 7.59 -1.93
N ILE A 284 -4.94 6.46 -2.45
CA ILE A 284 -4.11 5.54 -3.25
C ILE A 284 -3.89 6.07 -4.67
N ARG A 285 -4.96 6.24 -5.45
CA ARG A 285 -4.90 6.70 -6.86
C ARG A 285 -4.16 8.04 -7.04
N PRO A 286 -4.36 9.07 -6.18
CA PRO A 286 -3.68 10.35 -6.33
C PRO A 286 -2.27 10.38 -5.73
N VAL A 287 -1.82 9.27 -5.11
CA VAL A 287 -0.51 9.15 -4.43
C VAL A 287 -0.39 10.15 -3.27
N ILE A 288 -1.31 10.03 -2.32
CA ILE A 288 -1.43 10.92 -1.14
C ILE A 288 -1.50 10.07 0.13
N LYS A 289 -0.70 10.48 1.13
CA LYS A 289 -0.73 9.84 2.43
C LYS A 289 -1.96 10.34 3.17
N CYS A 290 -2.79 9.41 3.60
CA CYS A 290 -3.93 9.73 4.44
C CYS A 290 -3.75 9.26 5.88
N GLY A 291 -4.39 9.98 6.81
CA GLY A 291 -4.51 9.56 8.20
C GLY A 291 -5.57 8.47 8.39
N HIS A 292 -5.80 8.07 9.64
CA HIS A 292 -6.82 7.06 9.99
C HIS A 292 -8.23 7.49 9.60
N ASP A 293 -8.55 8.78 9.60
CA ASP A 293 -9.82 9.32 9.10
C ASP A 293 -9.96 9.24 7.56
N GLY A 294 -8.90 8.81 6.87
CA GLY A 294 -8.84 8.69 5.42
C GLY A 294 -8.79 10.05 4.73
N ARG A 295 -8.28 11.08 5.39
CA ARG A 295 -8.07 12.41 4.81
C ARG A 295 -6.57 12.66 4.55
N PRO A 296 -6.22 13.43 3.51
CA PRO A 296 -4.83 13.81 3.23
C PRO A 296 -4.11 14.43 4.43
N LEU A 297 -2.85 14.05 4.62
CA LEU A 297 -1.90 14.65 5.57
C LEU A 297 -0.95 15.63 4.87
#